data_AF-A0A0V1H9P4-F1
#
_entry.id   AF-A0A0V1H9P4-F1
#
_cell.length_a   1.000
_cell.length_b   1.000
_cell.length_c   1.000
_cell.angle_alpha   90.00
_cell.angle_beta   90.00
_cell.angle_gamma   90.00
#
_symmetry.space_group_name_H-M   'P 1'
#
loop_
_entity.id
_entity.type
_entity.pdbx_description
1 polymer ?
#
loop_
_entity_poly.entity_id
_entity_poly.type
_entity_poly.pdbx_seq_one_letter_code
_entity_poly.pdbx_strand_id
1 'polypeptide(L)'
;MCGRNLLTWIPEKSCLETVRFSSIPTQCVNEVRCNSLFTHAALISQSEVVIVHLPAELYASHYPISPTKEGHVCRSAFVDLGLHRVALNLQFLCVRWHPCYLKGPYLMALCNDNTLRMYDAFSCKKPLQIVSLDPSKREIGMSTLNPKYFIGDSAVTFDFGSPLDVKEVEQNGPQYWPIFVVHGCGEIRYVLSDTHNCKFFEPSDSLSIFPLADDNYDLEVSDVLCLENDGLSVLAVASSTGKIYHLVVFQDKDDEEILSCTSSAYSLHVHEIIRLPWYKLVSERSNVSTSMCTVFSDYGLKFKYVCYCSNEIYMIHLRWLEDFVKISEISG
;
A
#
# COMPACT_ATOMS: atom_id res chain seq x y z
N MET A 1 -9.32 -41.49 -16.50
CA MET A 1 -8.04 -40.80 -16.78
C MET A 1 -8.38 -39.50 -17.49
N CYS A 2 -8.41 -38.37 -16.78
CA CYS A 2 -8.69 -37.06 -17.39
C CYS A 2 -7.47 -36.17 -17.12
N GLY A 3 -6.70 -35.92 -18.17
CA GLY A 3 -5.53 -35.05 -18.13
C GLY A 3 -5.96 -33.60 -17.93
N ARG A 4 -5.41 -32.96 -16.89
CA ARG A 4 -5.54 -31.53 -16.65
C ARG A 4 -4.64 -30.79 -17.64
N ASN A 5 -5.22 -30.18 -18.66
CA ASN A 5 -4.55 -29.14 -19.42
C ASN A 5 -4.51 -27.87 -18.55
N LEU A 6 -3.37 -27.60 -17.91
CA LEU A 6 -3.04 -26.25 -17.50
C LEU A 6 -2.88 -25.41 -18.78
N LEU A 7 -3.84 -24.53 -19.04
CA LEU A 7 -3.70 -23.46 -20.02
C LEU A 7 -2.65 -22.47 -19.50
N THR A 8 -1.38 -22.73 -19.80
CA THR A 8 -0.35 -21.69 -19.79
C THR A 8 -0.62 -20.79 -20.99
N TRP A 9 -1.16 -19.60 -20.76
CA TRP A 9 -1.22 -18.55 -21.77
C TRP A 9 0.20 -18.01 -21.97
N ILE A 10 0.93 -18.59 -22.92
CA ILE A 10 2.19 -18.04 -23.40
C ILE A 10 1.81 -17.22 -24.63
N PRO A 11 1.96 -15.88 -24.62
CA PRO A 11 1.69 -15.10 -25.82
C PRO A 11 2.63 -15.57 -26.95
N GLU A 12 2.05 -15.96 -28.09
CA GLU A 12 2.76 -16.56 -29.25
C GLU A 12 3.82 -15.64 -29.90
N LYS A 13 3.98 -14.41 -29.39
CA LYS A 13 5.11 -13.50 -29.67
C LYS A 13 5.49 -12.74 -28.42
N SER A 14 6.18 -13.37 -27.47
CA SER A 14 6.88 -12.62 -26.41
C SER A 14 8.10 -11.93 -27.03
N CYS A 15 7.99 -10.64 -27.37
CA CYS A 15 9.16 -9.81 -27.59
C CYS A 15 9.77 -9.53 -26.21
N LEU A 16 10.74 -10.35 -25.80
CA LEU A 16 11.53 -10.10 -24.60
C LEU A 16 12.47 -8.94 -24.91
N GLU A 17 12.13 -7.75 -24.42
CA GLU A 17 13.00 -6.58 -24.52
C GLU A 17 13.75 -6.36 -23.21
N THR A 18 15.05 -6.11 -23.33
CA THR A 18 15.88 -5.77 -22.18
C THR A 18 15.84 -4.27 -21.98
N VAL A 19 15.47 -3.86 -20.77
CA VAL A 19 15.53 -2.45 -20.36
C VAL A 19 16.81 -2.22 -19.56
N ARG A 20 17.53 -1.14 -19.86
CA ARG A 20 18.71 -0.70 -19.10
C ARG A 20 18.36 0.55 -18.31
N PHE A 21 18.84 0.65 -17.07
CA PHE A 21 18.57 1.78 -16.19
C PHE A 21 19.77 2.74 -16.13
N SER A 22 19.53 4.05 -16.16
CA SER A 22 20.62 5.04 -16.00
C SER A 22 21.23 5.04 -14.59
N SER A 23 20.43 4.69 -13.59
CA SER A 23 20.82 4.42 -12.20
C SER A 23 20.45 2.98 -11.86
N ILE A 24 21.43 2.17 -11.47
CA ILE A 24 21.27 0.75 -11.17
C ILE A 24 21.20 0.58 -9.64
N PRO A 25 20.16 -0.06 -9.08
CA PRO A 25 20.13 -0.42 -7.66
C PRO A 25 21.39 -1.18 -7.26
N THR A 26 21.98 -0.82 -6.12
CA THR A 26 23.19 -1.50 -5.62
C THR A 26 22.84 -2.70 -4.74
N GLN A 27 21.61 -2.72 -4.21
CA GLN A 27 21.07 -3.82 -3.43
C GLN A 27 20.13 -4.71 -4.25
N CYS A 28 19.89 -5.92 -3.73
CA CYS A 28 18.88 -6.82 -4.29
C CYS A 28 17.51 -6.13 -4.24
N VAL A 29 16.87 -6.03 -5.41
CA VAL A 29 15.50 -5.55 -5.53
C VAL A 29 14.58 -6.65 -5.04
N ASN A 30 13.84 -6.37 -3.98
CA ASN A 30 12.89 -7.30 -3.39
C ASN A 30 11.50 -7.16 -4.01
N GLU A 31 11.19 -5.97 -4.53
CA GLU A 31 9.87 -5.64 -5.03
C GLU A 31 9.93 -4.66 -6.21
N VAL A 32 9.01 -4.82 -7.16
CA VAL A 32 8.82 -3.92 -8.29
C VAL A 32 7.35 -3.50 -8.34
N ARG A 33 7.09 -2.19 -8.29
CA ARG A 33 5.73 -1.64 -8.33
C ARG A 33 5.59 -0.66 -9.48
N CYS A 34 4.64 -0.90 -10.38
CA CYS A 34 4.24 0.08 -11.40
C CYS A 34 3.17 1.01 -10.86
N ASN A 35 3.13 2.25 -11.34
CA ASN A 35 1.97 3.11 -11.11
C ASN A 35 0.78 2.66 -11.97
N SER A 36 -0.43 3.14 -11.66
CA SER A 36 -1.67 2.76 -12.34
C SER A 36 -1.68 3.00 -13.85
N LEU A 37 -0.91 3.98 -14.33
CA LEU A 37 -0.77 4.31 -15.76
C LEU A 37 0.39 3.57 -16.45
N PHE A 38 1.14 2.72 -15.74
CA PHE A 38 2.34 2.04 -16.25
C PHE A 38 3.38 2.97 -16.88
N THR A 39 3.44 4.23 -16.44
CA THR A 39 4.42 5.23 -16.91
C THR A 39 5.69 5.23 -16.06
N HIS A 40 5.61 4.75 -14.82
CA HIS A 40 6.73 4.68 -13.90
C HIS A 40 6.72 3.34 -13.16
N ALA A 41 7.91 2.84 -12.85
CA ALA A 41 8.14 1.71 -11.95
C ALA A 41 9.05 2.11 -10.79
N ALA A 42 8.80 1.57 -9.61
CA ALA A 42 9.68 1.67 -8.46
C ALA A 42 10.36 0.31 -8.25
N LEU A 43 11.70 0.31 -8.26
CA LEU A 43 12.52 -0.83 -7.86
C LEU A 43 12.86 -0.65 -6.39
N ILE A 44 12.38 -1.55 -5.54
CA ILE A 44 12.38 -1.39 -4.09
C ILE A 44 13.24 -2.48 -3.46
N SER A 45 14.12 -2.06 -2.56
CA SER A 45 14.87 -2.89 -1.63
C SER A 45 14.63 -2.40 -0.20
N GLN A 46 15.16 -3.09 0.80
CA GLN A 46 15.01 -2.67 2.21
C GLN A 46 15.58 -1.28 2.49
N SER A 47 16.58 -0.84 1.72
CA SER A 47 17.21 0.46 1.97
C SER A 47 17.15 1.40 0.77
N GLU A 48 17.08 0.92 -0.46
CA GLU A 48 17.08 1.75 -1.67
C GLU A 48 15.75 1.65 -2.42
N VAL A 49 15.30 2.78 -2.95
CA VAL A 49 14.23 2.83 -3.95
C VAL A 49 14.75 3.57 -5.17
N VAL A 50 14.54 3.01 -6.35
CA VAL A 50 14.88 3.62 -7.64
C VAL A 50 13.61 3.77 -8.46
N ILE A 51 13.28 5.00 -8.84
CA ILE A 51 12.17 5.26 -9.76
C ILE A 51 12.70 5.18 -11.19
N VAL A 52 12.00 4.44 -12.04
CA VAL A 52 12.30 4.22 -13.46
C VAL A 52 11.16 4.81 -14.29
N HIS A 53 11.49 5.67 -15.25
CA HIS A 53 10.57 6.15 -16.26
C HIS A 53 10.44 5.08 -17.35
N LEU A 54 9.24 4.53 -17.52
CA LEU A 54 9.00 3.48 -18.49
C LEU A 54 8.83 4.06 -19.90
N PRO A 55 9.26 3.36 -20.97
CA PRO A 55 9.10 3.82 -22.34
C PRO A 55 7.62 3.90 -22.72
N ALA A 56 7.27 4.92 -23.53
CA ALA A 56 5.89 5.13 -23.96
C ALA A 56 5.32 3.96 -24.75
N GLU A 57 6.19 3.25 -25.46
CA GLU A 57 5.90 2.05 -26.24
C GLU A 57 5.26 0.92 -25.42
N LEU A 58 5.51 0.88 -24.09
CA LEU A 58 4.96 -0.15 -23.21
C LEU A 58 3.48 0.08 -22.85
N TYR A 59 2.99 1.31 -22.95
CA TYR A 59 1.64 1.68 -22.50
C TYR A 59 0.82 2.46 -23.55
N ALA A 60 1.45 2.95 -24.62
CA ALA A 60 0.77 3.59 -25.74
C ALA A 60 0.62 2.61 -26.90
N SER A 61 -0.60 2.12 -27.12
CA SER A 61 -0.97 1.12 -28.15
C SER A 61 -0.63 1.51 -29.59
N HIS A 62 -0.32 2.78 -29.86
CA HIS A 62 -0.02 3.32 -31.19
C HIS A 62 1.47 3.44 -31.51
N TYR A 63 2.37 3.16 -30.56
CA TYR A 63 3.80 3.19 -30.84
C TYR A 63 4.26 1.84 -31.40
N PRO A 64 4.79 1.79 -32.63
CA PRO A 64 5.42 0.58 -33.12
C PRO A 64 6.65 0.29 -32.25
N ILE A 65 6.64 -0.86 -31.58
CA ILE A 65 7.81 -1.40 -30.89
C ILE A 65 8.85 -1.68 -31.98
N SER A 66 9.81 -0.77 -32.15
CA SER A 66 10.98 -1.01 -32.99
C SER A 66 11.99 -1.76 -32.12
N PRO A 67 12.20 -3.08 -32.32
CA PRO A 67 13.14 -3.83 -31.50
C PRO A 67 14.53 -3.25 -31.71
N THR A 68 15.04 -2.54 -30.71
CA THR A 68 16.40 -2.03 -30.73
C THR A 68 17.34 -3.17 -30.34
N LYS A 69 18.38 -3.43 -31.14
CA LYS A 69 19.39 -4.46 -30.83
C LYS A 69 20.11 -4.22 -29.48
N GLU A 70 20.01 -3.01 -28.93
CA GLU A 70 20.70 -2.59 -27.70
C GLU A 70 19.78 -2.45 -26.48
N GLY A 71 18.45 -2.62 -26.64
CA GLY A 71 17.47 -2.43 -25.57
C GLY A 71 17.11 -0.97 -25.30
N HIS A 72 16.01 -0.74 -24.59
CA HIS A 72 15.56 0.61 -24.22
C HIS A 72 16.30 1.12 -22.98
N VAL A 73 16.92 2.29 -23.07
CA VAL A 73 17.51 2.96 -21.90
C VAL A 73 16.43 3.79 -21.20
N CYS A 74 16.05 3.36 -20.01
CA CYS A 74 15.11 4.07 -19.16
C CYS A 74 15.86 5.00 -18.22
N ARG A 75 15.37 6.24 -18.15
CA ARG A 75 15.80 7.19 -17.12
C ARG A 75 15.39 6.64 -15.77
N SER A 76 16.32 6.61 -14.83
CA SER A 76 16.05 6.22 -13.46
C SER A 76 16.82 7.06 -12.44
N ALA A 77 16.23 7.23 -11.26
CA ALA A 77 16.78 8.04 -10.19
C ALA A 77 16.52 7.39 -8.83
N PHE A 78 17.52 7.44 -7.95
CA PHE A 78 17.36 7.04 -6.55
C PHE A 78 16.49 8.04 -5.80
N VAL A 79 15.58 7.50 -5.00
CA VAL A 79 14.76 8.23 -4.04
C VAL A 79 15.59 8.50 -2.79
N ASP A 80 15.46 9.71 -2.24
CA ASP A 80 16.05 10.10 -0.95
C ASP A 80 17.58 9.89 -0.85
N LEU A 81 18.33 10.49 -1.78
CA LEU A 81 19.80 10.50 -1.80
C LEU A 81 20.43 11.44 -0.75
N GLY A 82 19.67 11.91 0.23
CA GLY A 82 20.13 12.89 1.21
C GLY A 82 21.13 12.32 2.22
N LEU A 83 22.06 13.16 2.70
CA LEU A 83 22.99 12.84 3.80
C LEU A 83 22.27 12.37 5.08
N HIS A 84 21.04 12.85 5.30
CA HIS A 84 20.19 12.44 6.41
C HIS A 84 19.83 10.94 6.39
N ARG A 85 19.68 10.32 5.20
CA ARG A 85 19.38 8.90 5.07
C ARG A 85 20.52 8.04 5.63
N VAL A 86 21.76 8.40 5.29
CA VAL A 86 22.98 7.71 5.75
C VAL A 86 23.16 7.85 7.26
N ALA A 87 22.87 9.04 7.80
CA ALA A 87 22.99 9.31 9.23
C ALA A 87 21.98 8.53 10.09
N LEU A 88 20.79 8.26 9.56
CA LEU A 88 19.70 7.59 10.29
C LEU A 88 19.57 6.10 10.01
N ASN A 89 20.40 5.53 9.12
CA ASN A 89 20.28 4.14 8.65
C ASN A 89 18.82 3.81 8.24
N LEU A 90 18.22 4.74 7.48
CA LEU A 90 16.82 4.70 7.10
C LEU A 90 16.52 3.49 6.20
N GLN A 91 15.46 2.77 6.53
CA GLN A 91 14.94 1.64 5.76
C GLN A 91 13.51 1.92 5.30
N PHE A 92 13.18 1.42 4.12
CA PHE A 92 11.84 1.48 3.56
C PHE A 92 11.06 0.23 4.00
N LEU A 93 9.98 0.43 4.72
CA LEU A 93 9.11 -0.65 5.22
C LEU A 93 8.02 -1.01 4.21
N CYS A 94 7.37 0.01 3.63
CA CYS A 94 6.32 -0.14 2.63
C CYS A 94 6.39 1.03 1.65
N VAL A 95 6.26 0.75 0.35
CA VAL A 95 6.34 1.74 -0.72
C VAL A 95 5.20 1.53 -1.70
N ARG A 96 4.39 2.57 -1.94
CA ARG A 96 3.21 2.49 -2.81
C ARG A 96 3.07 3.74 -3.66
N TRP A 97 2.64 3.57 -4.90
CA TRP A 97 2.24 4.70 -5.74
C TRP A 97 0.93 5.27 -5.23
N HIS A 98 0.86 6.60 -5.14
CA HIS A 98 -0.37 7.29 -4.80
C HIS A 98 -1.43 7.05 -5.91
N PRO A 99 -2.69 6.73 -5.59
CA PRO A 99 -3.70 6.38 -6.61
C PRO A 99 -4.09 7.53 -7.54
N CYS A 100 -4.00 8.78 -7.05
CA CYS A 100 -4.31 9.99 -7.83
C CYS A 100 -3.27 10.27 -8.93
N TYR A 101 -3.45 9.65 -10.10
CA TYR A 101 -2.61 9.85 -11.26
C TYR A 101 -2.82 11.20 -11.96
N LEU A 102 -3.95 11.88 -11.72
CA LEU A 102 -4.30 13.15 -12.37
C LEU A 102 -3.44 14.32 -11.89
N LYS A 103 -2.91 14.27 -10.65
CA LYS A 103 -2.06 15.33 -10.09
C LYS A 103 -0.57 15.08 -10.30
N GLY A 104 -0.17 13.82 -10.39
CA GLY A 104 1.20 13.45 -10.67
C GLY A 104 1.53 12.03 -10.25
N PRO A 105 2.67 11.49 -10.72
CA PRO A 105 3.21 10.22 -10.26
C PRO A 105 3.87 10.39 -8.87
N TYR A 106 3.06 10.43 -7.82
CA TYR A 106 3.57 10.49 -6.45
C TYR A 106 3.85 9.09 -5.89
N LEU A 107 5.01 8.93 -5.27
CA LEU A 107 5.40 7.72 -4.55
C LEU A 107 5.36 8.00 -3.06
N MET A 108 4.63 7.17 -2.32
CA MET A 108 4.57 7.20 -0.86
C MET A 108 5.49 6.13 -0.28
N ALA A 109 6.23 6.48 0.76
CA ALA A 109 7.11 5.55 1.45
C ALA A 109 6.95 5.68 2.98
N LEU A 110 6.67 4.54 3.62
CA LEU A 110 6.74 4.37 5.05
C LEU A 110 8.14 3.90 5.42
N CYS A 111 8.77 4.58 6.38
CA CYS A 111 10.14 4.30 6.79
C CYS A 111 10.22 3.83 8.25
N ASN A 112 11.34 3.18 8.61
CA ASN A 112 11.60 2.64 9.94
C ASN A 112 11.78 3.68 11.06
N ASP A 113 11.79 4.98 10.72
CA ASP A 113 11.73 6.08 11.68
C ASP A 113 10.30 6.51 12.01
N ASN A 114 9.31 5.68 11.65
CA ASN A 114 7.88 5.88 11.85
C ASN A 114 7.35 7.14 11.15
N THR A 115 7.89 7.44 9.97
CA THR A 115 7.44 8.55 9.12
C THR A 115 6.85 8.06 7.80
N LEU A 116 5.80 8.74 7.36
CA LEU A 116 5.26 8.62 6.01
C LEU A 116 5.77 9.79 5.17
N ARG A 117 6.30 9.47 3.99
CA ARG A 117 6.99 10.43 3.11
C ARG A 117 6.41 10.38 1.71
N MET A 118 6.25 11.55 1.10
CA MET A 118 5.77 11.71 -0.28
C MET A 118 6.90 12.18 -1.18
N TYR A 119 7.03 11.58 -2.35
CA TYR A 119 8.02 11.94 -3.37
C TYR A 119 7.33 12.13 -4.72
N ASP A 120 7.73 13.13 -5.48
CA ASP A 120 7.39 13.25 -6.89
C ASP A 120 8.41 12.45 -7.72
N ALA A 121 7.93 11.60 -8.63
CA ALA A 121 8.79 10.79 -9.50
C ALA A 121 9.78 11.62 -10.31
N PHE A 122 9.42 12.85 -10.69
CA PHE A 122 10.31 13.74 -11.44
C PHE A 122 11.39 14.39 -10.57
N SER A 123 11.17 14.49 -9.25
CA SER A 123 12.03 15.21 -8.30
C SER A 123 12.31 14.45 -6.99
N CYS A 124 12.44 13.12 -7.06
CA CYS A 124 12.48 12.22 -5.90
C CYS A 124 13.72 12.24 -4.99
N LYS A 125 14.69 13.15 -5.22
CA LYS A 125 15.93 13.22 -4.42
C LYS A 125 15.70 13.62 -2.96
N LYS A 126 14.58 14.30 -2.68
CA LYS A 126 14.12 14.70 -1.35
C LYS A 126 12.60 14.50 -1.29
N PRO A 127 12.03 14.19 -0.11
CA PRO A 127 10.58 14.14 0.03
C PRO A 127 9.97 15.53 -0.14
N LEU A 128 8.81 15.59 -0.80
CA LEU A 128 7.96 16.78 -0.87
C LEU A 128 7.39 17.11 0.51
N GLN A 129 6.96 16.08 1.24
CA GLN A 129 6.39 16.19 2.56
C GLN A 129 6.72 14.95 3.40
N ILE A 130 6.85 15.17 4.71
CA ILE A 130 7.03 14.13 5.71
C ILE A 130 5.99 14.36 6.81
N VAL A 131 5.38 13.29 7.30
CA VAL A 131 4.56 13.31 8.51
C VAL A 131 5.04 12.24 9.49
N SER A 132 5.10 12.60 10.76
CA SER A 132 5.43 11.67 11.85
C SER A 132 4.16 10.94 12.28
N LEU A 133 4.23 9.62 12.41
CA LEU A 133 3.13 8.79 12.90
C LEU A 133 3.14 8.64 14.43
N ASP A 134 4.17 9.18 15.08
CA ASP A 134 4.30 9.18 16.54
C ASP A 134 3.35 10.18 17.19
N PRO A 135 2.43 9.75 18.08
CA PRO A 135 1.55 10.65 18.80
C PRO A 135 2.31 11.47 19.86
N SER A 136 3.45 10.99 20.36
CA SER A 136 4.26 11.67 21.39
C SER A 136 5.07 12.87 20.88
N LYS A 137 5.28 12.97 19.56
CA LYS A 137 5.92 14.13 18.93
C LYS A 137 4.92 15.28 18.69
N ARG A 138 3.63 15.10 19.02
CA ARG A 138 2.57 16.12 18.87
C ARG A 138 2.76 17.36 19.76
N GLU A 139 3.64 17.33 20.78
CA GLU A 139 3.73 18.42 21.77
C GLU A 139 5.08 19.13 21.93
N ILE A 140 6.18 18.71 21.27
CA ILE A 140 7.50 19.34 21.56
C ILE A 140 8.30 19.60 20.28
N GLY A 141 8.43 20.88 19.95
CA GLY A 141 9.42 21.38 19.01
C GLY A 141 10.82 20.92 19.43
N MET A 142 11.46 20.15 18.54
CA MET A 142 12.84 19.69 18.60
C MET A 142 13.30 18.97 19.90
N SER A 143 13.78 17.75 19.68
CA SER A 143 14.70 17.02 20.54
C SER A 143 14.18 16.57 21.91
N THR A 144 13.65 15.36 21.95
CA THR A 144 14.14 14.31 22.87
C THR A 144 13.74 12.95 22.32
N LEU A 145 14.73 12.09 22.05
CA LEU A 145 14.53 10.67 21.80
C LEU A 145 13.96 10.07 23.09
N ASN A 146 12.65 9.82 23.14
CA ASN A 146 12.03 9.04 24.19
C ASN A 146 11.97 7.57 23.73
N PRO A 147 12.75 6.64 24.31
CA PRO A 147 12.68 5.23 23.99
C PRO A 147 11.59 4.62 24.87
N LYS A 148 10.32 4.85 24.52
CA LYS A 148 9.20 4.05 25.00
C LYS A 148 8.35 3.65 23.80
N TYR A 149 8.97 2.93 22.87
CA TYR A 149 8.21 2.15 21.91
C TYR A 149 8.20 0.73 22.43
N PHE A 150 7.03 0.22 22.75
CA PHE A 150 6.86 -1.21 22.93
C PHE A 150 7.12 -1.89 21.58
N ILE A 151 7.56 -3.15 21.62
CA ILE A 151 7.68 -3.98 20.42
C ILE A 151 6.28 -4.03 19.76
N GLY A 152 6.16 -3.45 18.55
CA GLY A 152 4.89 -3.41 17.80
C GLY A 152 4.27 -2.02 17.62
N ASP A 153 4.73 -0.98 18.34
CA ASP A 153 4.13 0.38 18.25
C ASP A 153 4.46 1.13 16.95
N SER A 154 5.36 0.61 16.12
CA SER A 154 5.73 1.23 14.84
C SER A 154 4.78 0.79 13.72
N ALA A 155 4.49 1.72 12.81
CA ALA A 155 3.80 1.41 11.58
C ALA A 155 4.62 0.42 10.74
N VAL A 156 3.95 -0.58 10.17
CA VAL A 156 4.58 -1.65 9.38
C VAL A 156 4.20 -1.57 7.90
N THR A 157 2.98 -1.14 7.60
CA THR A 157 2.46 -1.07 6.23
C THR A 157 1.33 -0.03 6.16
N PHE A 158 0.92 0.32 4.95
CA PHE A 158 -0.22 1.20 4.72
C PHE A 158 -0.88 0.89 3.39
N ASP A 159 -2.12 1.32 3.20
CA ASP A 159 -2.74 1.39 1.88
C ASP A 159 -3.74 2.54 1.78
N PHE A 160 -4.16 2.87 0.56
CA PHE A 160 -5.08 3.99 0.30
C PHE A 160 -6.53 3.51 0.30
N GLY A 161 -7.41 4.30 0.90
CA GLY A 161 -8.85 4.19 0.68
C GLY A 161 -9.35 5.19 -0.35
N SER A 162 -10.65 5.12 -0.63
CA SER A 162 -11.31 5.97 -1.61
C SER A 162 -11.13 7.47 -1.32
N PRO A 163 -10.99 8.32 -2.36
CA PRO A 163 -10.89 9.75 -2.16
C PRO A 163 -12.19 10.31 -1.57
N LEU A 164 -12.06 11.36 -0.75
CA LEU A 164 -13.21 12.11 -0.23
C LEU A 164 -13.93 12.84 -1.38
N ASP A 165 -15.27 12.81 -1.39
CA ASP A 165 -16.14 13.49 -2.35
C ASP A 165 -16.58 14.87 -1.80
N VAL A 166 -15.63 15.80 -1.85
CA VAL A 166 -15.85 17.17 -1.38
C VAL A 166 -16.59 17.95 -2.48
N LYS A 167 -17.78 18.46 -2.17
CA LYS A 167 -18.77 19.03 -3.12
C LYS A 167 -18.27 20.25 -3.92
N GLU A 168 -17.09 20.78 -3.62
CA GLU A 168 -16.48 21.96 -4.25
C GLU A 168 -15.10 21.71 -4.87
N VAL A 169 -14.77 20.47 -5.24
CA VAL A 169 -13.54 20.22 -5.99
C VAL A 169 -13.75 20.62 -7.45
N GLU A 170 -13.29 21.81 -7.83
CA GLU A 170 -13.08 22.17 -9.23
C GLU A 170 -12.32 21.02 -9.93
N GLN A 171 -12.45 20.83 -11.25
CA GLN A 171 -11.75 19.75 -11.96
C GLN A 171 -10.22 19.69 -11.69
N ASN A 172 -9.62 20.80 -11.23
CA ASN A 172 -8.22 20.91 -10.81
C ASN A 172 -7.98 21.15 -9.30
N GLY A 173 -9.01 21.11 -8.46
CA GLY A 173 -8.93 21.33 -7.02
C GLY A 173 -8.23 20.20 -6.22
N PRO A 174 -8.19 20.33 -4.89
CA PRO A 174 -7.59 19.34 -4.00
C PRO A 174 -8.40 18.04 -4.03
N GLN A 175 -7.69 16.91 -4.04
CA GLN A 175 -8.29 15.60 -3.81
C GLN A 175 -7.63 14.99 -2.58
N TYR A 176 -8.45 14.68 -1.58
CA TYR A 176 -8.02 14.16 -0.30
C TYR A 176 -8.18 12.65 -0.28
N TRP A 177 -7.12 11.95 0.09
CA TRP A 177 -7.09 10.49 0.13
C TRP A 177 -6.79 10.03 1.55
N PRO A 178 -7.64 9.17 2.14
CA PRO A 178 -7.31 8.50 3.39
C PRO A 178 -6.25 7.43 3.13
N ILE A 179 -5.20 7.46 3.95
CA ILE A 179 -4.12 6.48 3.97
C ILE A 179 -4.24 5.71 5.27
N PHE A 180 -4.72 4.46 5.20
CA PHE A 180 -4.81 3.59 6.36
C PHE A 180 -3.43 3.04 6.70
N VAL A 181 -2.90 3.42 7.85
CA VAL A 181 -1.60 3.00 8.34
C VAL A 181 -1.81 1.97 9.44
N VAL A 182 -1.16 0.81 9.29
CA VAL A 182 -1.28 -0.29 10.23
C VAL A 182 0.02 -0.50 10.98
N HIS A 183 -0.08 -0.59 12.30
CA HIS A 183 1.02 -0.82 13.22
C HIS A 183 1.20 -2.31 13.48
N GLY A 184 2.42 -2.72 13.85
CA GLY A 184 2.73 -4.12 14.10
C GLY A 184 1.91 -4.74 15.24
N CYS A 185 1.46 -3.92 16.20
CA CYS A 185 0.58 -4.30 17.29
C CYS A 185 -0.90 -4.45 16.89
N GLY A 186 -1.26 -4.26 15.61
CA GLY A 186 -2.64 -4.33 15.13
C GLY A 186 -3.41 -3.02 15.21
N GLU A 187 -2.80 -1.95 15.73
CA GLU A 187 -3.43 -0.62 15.73
C GLU A 187 -3.54 -0.09 14.29
N ILE A 188 -4.70 0.46 13.94
CA ILE A 188 -4.95 1.06 12.62
C ILE A 188 -5.30 2.52 12.82
N ARG A 189 -4.62 3.39 12.08
CA ARG A 189 -4.89 4.84 12.02
C ARG A 189 -5.07 5.26 10.57
N TYR A 190 -5.51 6.49 10.33
CA TYR A 190 -5.45 7.06 8.99
C TYR A 190 -4.69 8.41 8.99
N VAL A 191 -4.13 8.72 7.83
CA VAL A 191 -3.57 10.03 7.50
C VAL A 191 -4.26 10.51 6.24
N LEU A 192 -4.73 11.76 6.20
CA LEU A 192 -5.23 12.33 4.95
C LEU A 192 -4.07 12.93 4.16
N SER A 193 -4.04 12.66 2.85
CA SER A 193 -3.12 13.33 1.92
C SER A 193 -3.87 14.25 0.96
N ASP A 194 -3.42 15.50 0.88
CA ASP A 194 -3.80 16.47 -0.14
C ASP A 194 -2.83 16.38 -1.32
N THR A 195 -3.33 15.87 -2.43
CA THR A 195 -2.56 15.68 -3.67
C THR A 195 -2.28 16.96 -4.46
N HIS A 196 -3.07 18.02 -4.25
CA HIS A 196 -2.88 19.29 -4.94
C HIS A 196 -1.79 20.10 -4.26
N ASN A 197 -1.86 20.22 -2.93
CA ASN A 197 -0.85 20.95 -2.16
C ASN A 197 0.36 20.10 -1.77
N CYS A 198 0.34 18.79 -2.07
CA CYS A 198 1.35 17.82 -1.66
C CYS A 198 1.57 17.86 -0.14
N LYS A 199 0.49 17.77 0.65
CA LYS A 199 0.54 17.84 2.11
C LYS A 199 -0.08 16.61 2.77
N PHE A 200 0.38 16.32 3.98
CA PHE A 200 -0.29 15.39 4.88
C PHE A 200 -0.98 16.19 5.98
N PHE A 201 -2.14 15.73 6.39
CA PHE A 201 -2.77 16.12 7.64
C PHE A 201 -2.12 15.36 8.79
N GLU A 202 -2.43 15.77 10.01
CA GLU A 202 -1.99 15.02 11.18
C GLU A 202 -2.63 13.62 11.21
N PRO A 203 -1.89 12.58 11.63
CA PRO A 203 -2.46 11.25 11.79
C PRO A 203 -3.60 11.27 12.80
N SER A 204 -4.65 10.50 12.53
CA SER A 204 -5.75 10.29 13.45
C SER A 204 -5.32 9.59 14.74
N ASP A 205 -6.24 9.49 15.70
CA ASP A 205 -6.15 8.50 16.76
C ASP A 205 -6.47 7.09 16.23
N SER A 206 -6.27 6.05 17.07
CA SER A 206 -6.61 4.67 16.71
C SER A 206 -8.06 4.54 16.27
N LEU A 207 -8.28 3.84 15.17
CA LEU A 207 -9.62 3.45 14.74
C LEU A 207 -10.16 2.36 15.65
N SER A 208 -11.47 2.40 15.89
CA SER A 208 -12.17 1.37 16.66
C SER A 208 -12.52 0.19 15.76
N ILE A 209 -12.28 -1.03 16.26
CA ILE A 209 -12.60 -2.29 15.56
C ILE A 209 -13.80 -2.97 16.24
N PHE A 210 -14.82 -3.29 15.45
CA PHE A 210 -16.07 -3.89 15.90
C PHE A 210 -16.33 -5.28 15.28
N PRO A 211 -16.99 -6.19 16.01
CA PRO A 211 -17.36 -6.07 17.42
C PRO A 211 -16.11 -6.07 18.33
N LEU A 212 -16.26 -5.57 19.56
CA LEU A 212 -15.20 -5.69 20.56
C LEU A 212 -15.05 -7.16 20.95
N ALA A 213 -14.04 -7.83 20.42
CA ALA A 213 -13.72 -9.23 20.72
C ALA A 213 -12.20 -9.41 20.73
N ASP A 214 -11.70 -10.26 21.64
CA ASP A 214 -10.25 -10.43 21.83
C ASP A 214 -9.55 -10.98 20.57
N ASP A 215 -10.24 -11.77 19.76
CA ASP A 215 -9.70 -12.37 18.53
C ASP A 215 -9.68 -11.40 17.33
N ASN A 216 -10.34 -10.25 17.45
CA ASN A 216 -10.37 -9.18 16.44
C ASN A 216 -9.11 -8.30 16.46
N TYR A 217 -8.26 -8.44 17.47
CA TYR A 217 -7.00 -7.71 17.60
C TYR A 217 -5.85 -8.71 17.43
N ASP A 218 -5.22 -8.74 16.26
CA ASP A 218 -4.02 -9.55 16.05
C ASP A 218 -2.78 -8.72 16.35
N LEU A 219 -1.95 -9.24 17.23
CA LEU A 219 -0.58 -8.80 17.38
C LEU A 219 0.20 -9.45 16.24
N GLU A 220 1.10 -8.73 15.57
CA GLU A 220 1.95 -9.19 14.45
C GLU A 220 1.37 -9.05 13.03
N VAL A 221 0.76 -7.89 12.74
CA VAL A 221 0.40 -7.53 11.36
C VAL A 221 1.65 -7.49 10.48
N SER A 222 1.55 -8.10 9.30
CA SER A 222 2.63 -8.12 8.30
C SER A 222 2.33 -7.26 7.07
N ASP A 223 1.08 -7.17 6.63
CA ASP A 223 0.73 -6.37 5.44
C ASP A 223 -0.77 -6.01 5.39
N VAL A 224 -1.12 -5.03 4.55
CA VAL A 224 -2.49 -4.55 4.36
C VAL A 224 -2.75 -4.24 2.88
N LEU A 225 -3.97 -4.54 2.45
CA LEU A 225 -4.49 -4.17 1.14
C LEU A 225 -5.88 -3.58 1.31
N CYS A 226 -6.12 -2.41 0.73
CA CYS A 226 -7.45 -1.82 0.64
C CYS A 226 -8.09 -2.20 -0.70
N LEU A 227 -9.24 -2.87 -0.63
CA LEU A 227 -10.06 -3.23 -1.77
C LEU A 227 -11.21 -2.24 -1.89
N GLU A 228 -11.08 -1.31 -2.83
CA GLU A 228 -12.12 -0.34 -3.15
C GLU A 228 -13.11 -0.91 -4.16
N ASN A 229 -14.40 -0.85 -3.82
CA ASN A 229 -15.47 -1.41 -4.62
C ASN A 229 -16.70 -0.49 -4.59
N ASP A 230 -16.78 0.43 -5.55
CA ASP A 230 -17.95 1.27 -5.91
C ASP A 230 -18.90 1.57 -4.71
N GLY A 231 -18.36 2.20 -3.67
CA GLY A 231 -19.10 2.59 -2.45
C GLY A 231 -18.72 1.82 -1.17
N LEU A 232 -17.90 0.77 -1.24
CA LEU A 232 -17.40 0.04 -0.07
C LEU A 232 -15.89 -0.16 -0.13
N SER A 233 -15.21 0.14 0.98
CA SER A 233 -13.79 -0.14 1.17
C SER A 233 -13.59 -1.28 2.16
N VAL A 234 -12.75 -2.25 1.82
CA VAL A 234 -12.42 -3.40 2.68
C VAL A 234 -10.92 -3.50 2.85
N LEU A 235 -10.43 -3.41 4.09
CA LEU A 235 -9.04 -3.69 4.42
C LEU A 235 -8.85 -5.19 4.62
N ALA A 236 -8.04 -5.81 3.78
CA ALA A 236 -7.49 -7.14 4.01
C ALA A 236 -6.19 -7.00 4.79
N VAL A 237 -6.23 -7.22 6.10
CA VAL A 237 -5.06 -7.14 7.00
C VAL A 237 -4.50 -8.53 7.21
N ALA A 238 -3.28 -8.77 6.73
CA ALA A 238 -2.58 -10.03 6.87
C ALA A 238 -1.67 -10.03 8.10
N SER A 239 -1.69 -11.14 8.84
CA SER A 239 -0.87 -11.37 10.02
C SER A 239 0.22 -12.38 9.73
N SER A 240 1.35 -12.25 10.42
CA SER A 240 2.49 -13.16 10.30
C SER A 240 2.19 -14.60 10.77
N THR A 241 1.06 -14.78 11.45
CA THR A 241 0.53 -16.08 11.87
C THR A 241 -0.24 -16.81 10.76
N GLY A 242 -0.55 -16.16 9.64
CA GLY A 242 -1.40 -16.74 8.59
C GLY A 242 -2.90 -16.49 8.76
N LYS A 243 -3.29 -15.54 9.61
CA LYS A 243 -4.64 -14.98 9.62
C LYS A 243 -4.75 -13.83 8.63
N ILE A 244 -5.92 -13.68 8.02
CA ILE A 244 -6.29 -12.49 7.25
C ILE A 244 -7.64 -11.99 7.75
N TYR A 245 -7.66 -10.73 8.18
CA TYR A 245 -8.85 -10.03 8.64
C TYR A 245 -9.42 -9.22 7.48
N HIS A 246 -10.72 -9.36 7.23
CA HIS A 246 -11.45 -8.49 6.31
C HIS A 246 -12.23 -7.48 7.11
N LEU A 247 -11.71 -6.25 7.16
CA LEU A 247 -12.29 -5.13 7.88
C LEU A 247 -13.05 -4.25 6.89
N VAL A 248 -14.37 -4.18 7.03
CA VAL A 248 -15.19 -3.22 6.30
C VAL A 248 -14.97 -1.84 6.92
N VAL A 249 -14.62 -0.86 6.09
CA VAL A 249 -14.42 0.52 6.51
C VAL A 249 -15.76 1.25 6.45
N PHE A 250 -16.21 1.77 7.58
CA PHE A 250 -17.35 2.66 7.67
C PHE A 250 -16.87 4.08 7.90
N GLN A 251 -17.45 5.00 7.15
CA GLN A 251 -17.25 6.42 7.33
C GLN A 251 -18.32 6.95 8.28
N ASP A 252 -17.90 7.38 9.46
CA ASP A 252 -18.80 7.83 10.54
C ASP A 252 -19.13 9.32 10.44
N LYS A 253 -18.38 10.06 9.61
CA LYS A 253 -18.48 11.51 9.44
C LYS A 253 -18.48 11.90 7.97
N ASP A 254 -19.17 12.97 7.62
CA ASP A 254 -19.17 13.50 6.26
C ASP A 254 -17.79 14.10 5.89
N ASP A 255 -17.46 14.13 4.60
CA ASP A 255 -16.12 14.50 4.10
C ASP A 255 -15.61 15.86 4.62
N GLU A 256 -16.48 16.86 4.74
CA GLU A 256 -16.13 18.19 5.28
C GLU A 256 -15.75 18.15 6.78
N GLU A 257 -16.40 17.25 7.52
CA GLU A 257 -16.08 17.04 8.94
C GLU A 257 -14.75 16.29 9.11
N ILE A 258 -14.43 15.39 8.17
CA ILE A 258 -13.13 14.68 8.15
C ILE A 258 -11.98 15.66 7.95
N LEU A 259 -12.15 16.66 7.10
CA LEU A 259 -11.12 17.67 6.84
C LEU A 259 -10.90 18.64 8.00
N SER A 260 -11.94 18.87 8.80
CA SER A 260 -11.92 19.83 9.91
C SER A 260 -11.59 19.21 11.27
N CYS A 261 -11.52 17.88 11.37
CA CYS A 261 -11.36 17.19 12.64
C CYS A 261 -10.25 16.13 12.61
N THR A 262 -9.50 16.02 13.70
CA THR A 262 -8.44 15.00 13.89
C THR A 262 -8.92 13.73 14.62
N SER A 263 -10.18 13.70 15.08
CA SER A 263 -10.76 12.53 15.75
C SER A 263 -11.24 11.48 14.76
N SER A 264 -11.44 10.23 15.21
CA SER A 264 -11.78 9.09 14.35
C SER A 264 -13.00 9.39 13.46
N ALA A 265 -12.76 9.55 12.16
CA ALA A 265 -13.78 9.69 11.13
C ALA A 265 -14.25 8.35 10.57
N TYR A 266 -13.54 7.27 10.89
CA TYR A 266 -13.80 5.94 10.39
C TYR A 266 -13.95 4.95 11.55
N SER A 267 -14.77 3.93 11.33
CA SER A 267 -14.85 2.74 12.16
C SER A 267 -14.59 1.50 11.30
N LEU A 268 -14.02 0.47 11.92
CA LEU A 268 -13.65 -0.77 11.24
C LEU A 268 -14.53 -1.90 11.76
N HIS A 269 -15.11 -2.68 10.86
CA HIS A 269 -15.96 -3.82 11.22
C HIS A 269 -15.37 -5.10 10.65
N VAL A 270 -15.02 -6.04 11.54
CA VAL A 270 -14.55 -7.37 11.15
C VAL A 270 -15.72 -8.12 10.53
N HIS A 271 -15.64 -8.35 9.22
CA HIS A 271 -16.61 -9.17 8.52
C HIS A 271 -16.28 -10.66 8.65
N GLU A 272 -15.02 -11.01 8.40
CA GLU A 272 -14.53 -12.37 8.52
C GLU A 272 -13.03 -12.40 8.87
N ILE A 273 -12.60 -13.55 9.42
CA ILE A 273 -11.20 -13.85 9.67
C ILE A 273 -10.88 -15.18 8.99
N ILE A 274 -10.08 -15.13 7.93
CA ILE A 274 -9.62 -16.32 7.24
C ILE A 274 -8.35 -16.84 7.91
N ARG A 275 -8.30 -18.14 8.19
CA ARG A 275 -7.10 -18.82 8.69
C ARG A 275 -6.52 -19.67 7.57
N LEU A 276 -5.37 -19.25 7.05
CA LEU A 276 -4.66 -20.01 6.02
C LEU A 276 -4.16 -21.34 6.59
N PRO A 277 -3.98 -22.39 5.77
CA PRO A 277 -3.36 -23.65 6.20
C PRO A 277 -2.08 -23.48 7.02
N TRP A 278 -1.24 -22.48 6.68
CA TRP A 278 -0.04 -22.12 7.45
C TRP A 278 -0.31 -21.84 8.93
N TYR A 279 -1.44 -21.21 9.25
CA TYR A 279 -1.85 -20.93 10.63
C TYR A 279 -1.89 -22.19 11.50
N LYS A 280 -2.39 -23.31 10.96
CA LYS A 280 -2.42 -24.58 11.69
C LYS A 280 -1.01 -25.03 12.05
N LEU A 281 -0.06 -24.92 11.13
CA LEU A 281 1.33 -25.31 11.35
C LEU A 281 2.00 -24.47 12.44
N VAL A 282 1.74 -23.15 12.46
CA VAL A 282 2.24 -22.27 13.53
C VAL A 282 1.60 -22.62 14.87
N SER A 283 0.28 -22.84 14.90
CA SER A 283 -0.45 -23.12 16.12
C SER A 283 -0.13 -24.48 16.76
N GLU A 284 0.19 -25.50 15.94
CA GLU A 284 0.45 -26.87 16.40
C GLU A 284 1.94 -27.12 16.68
N ARG A 285 2.85 -26.29 16.15
CA ARG A 285 4.30 -26.45 16.33
C ARG A 285 4.89 -25.20 16.96
N SER A 286 5.18 -25.28 18.25
CA SER A 286 5.74 -24.19 19.09
C SER A 286 7.08 -23.60 18.61
N ASN A 287 7.69 -24.16 17.55
CA ASN A 287 9.02 -23.78 17.06
C ASN A 287 9.02 -23.35 15.58
N VAL A 288 7.85 -23.12 14.96
CA VAL A 288 7.79 -22.61 13.59
C VAL A 288 7.90 -21.09 13.64
N SER A 289 8.92 -20.54 12.97
CA SER A 289 9.10 -19.09 12.80
C SER A 289 7.85 -18.48 12.18
N THR A 290 7.42 -17.32 12.68
CA THR A 290 6.43 -16.47 12.00
C THR A 290 6.88 -16.24 10.56
N SER A 291 5.91 -16.16 9.65
CA SER A 291 6.16 -16.02 8.21
C SER A 291 5.61 -14.70 7.73
N MET A 292 6.30 -14.04 6.80
CA MET A 292 5.77 -12.84 6.18
C MET A 292 4.59 -13.25 5.29
N CYS A 293 3.37 -12.83 5.66
CA CYS A 293 2.22 -12.90 4.78
C CYS A 293 2.05 -11.54 4.09
N THR A 294 2.07 -11.53 2.76
CA THR A 294 1.99 -10.31 1.93
C THR A 294 0.73 -10.39 1.08
N VAL A 295 0.00 -9.28 0.96
CA VAL A 295 -1.25 -9.20 0.20
C VAL A 295 -1.11 -8.23 -0.96
N PHE A 296 -1.62 -8.63 -2.12
CA PHE A 296 -1.55 -7.81 -3.32
C PHE A 296 -2.82 -7.95 -4.15
N SER A 297 -3.31 -6.81 -4.64
CA SER A 297 -4.38 -6.79 -5.63
C SER A 297 -3.85 -7.23 -6.99
N ASP A 298 -4.74 -7.83 -7.78
CA ASP A 298 -4.49 -8.06 -9.19
C ASP A 298 -5.24 -6.99 -9.99
N TYR A 299 -4.55 -6.34 -10.94
CA TYR A 299 -5.11 -5.27 -11.75
C TYR A 299 -6.28 -5.84 -12.59
N GLY A 300 -7.50 -5.48 -12.21
CA GLY A 300 -8.73 -5.89 -12.90
C GLY A 300 -9.61 -6.87 -12.11
N LEU A 301 -9.18 -7.35 -10.94
CA LEU A 301 -9.99 -8.23 -10.09
C LEU A 301 -10.49 -7.51 -8.84
N LYS A 302 -11.54 -6.69 -9.00
CA LYS A 302 -12.15 -5.88 -7.93
C LYS A 302 -12.44 -6.63 -6.61
N PHE A 303 -12.85 -7.89 -6.72
CA PHE A 303 -13.28 -8.73 -5.58
C PHE A 303 -12.28 -9.82 -5.20
N LYS A 304 -11.09 -9.85 -5.82
CA LYS A 304 -10.10 -10.89 -5.56
C LYS A 304 -8.74 -10.27 -5.31
N TYR A 305 -7.98 -10.92 -4.45
CA TYR A 305 -6.60 -10.57 -4.21
C TYR A 305 -5.81 -11.84 -3.95
N VAL A 306 -4.50 -11.70 -3.96
CA VAL A 306 -3.59 -12.80 -3.72
C VAL A 306 -2.85 -12.56 -2.42
N CYS A 307 -2.69 -13.61 -1.64
CA CYS A 307 -1.84 -13.63 -0.47
C CYS A 307 -0.70 -14.62 -0.70
N TYR A 308 0.53 -14.14 -0.54
CA TYR A 308 1.70 -15.00 -0.42
C TYR A 308 2.00 -15.23 1.05
N CYS A 309 2.07 -16.49 1.49
CA CYS A 309 2.52 -16.78 2.85
C CYS A 309 3.33 -18.09 2.90
N SER A 310 4.54 -18.00 3.45
CA SER A 310 5.46 -19.14 3.67
C SER A 310 5.63 -20.11 2.50
N ASN A 311 5.84 -19.56 1.30
CA ASN A 311 6.02 -20.28 0.02
C ASN A 311 4.73 -20.80 -0.64
N GLU A 312 3.56 -20.47 -0.11
CA GLU A 312 2.28 -20.75 -0.75
C GLU A 312 1.63 -19.47 -1.26
N ILE A 313 0.88 -19.60 -2.37
CA ILE A 313 0.12 -18.52 -2.97
C ILE A 313 -1.36 -18.88 -2.87
N TYR A 314 -2.13 -17.98 -2.25
CA TYR A 314 -3.57 -18.11 -2.05
C TYR A 314 -4.28 -17.04 -2.85
N MET A 315 -5.20 -17.44 -3.73
CA MET A 315 -6.14 -16.51 -4.36
C MET A 315 -7.41 -16.47 -3.52
N ILE A 316 -7.74 -15.31 -2.99
CA ILE A 316 -8.88 -15.10 -2.11
C ILE A 316 -9.93 -14.30 -2.88
N HIS A 317 -11.17 -14.77 -2.84
CA HIS A 317 -12.32 -14.15 -3.53
C HIS A 317 -13.38 -13.79 -2.51
N LEU A 318 -13.64 -12.50 -2.36
CA LEU A 318 -14.67 -11.95 -1.48
C LEU A 318 -16.03 -11.98 -2.21
N ARG A 319 -16.67 -13.15 -2.23
CA ARG A 319 -17.98 -13.32 -2.90
C ARG A 319 -19.07 -12.42 -2.30
N TRP A 320 -19.05 -12.26 -0.99
CA TRP A 320 -20.01 -11.40 -0.28
C TRP A 320 -19.88 -9.93 -0.72
N LEU A 321 -18.66 -9.48 -1.04
CA LEU A 321 -18.41 -8.11 -1.50
C LEU A 321 -18.95 -7.91 -2.91
N GLU A 322 -18.76 -8.92 -3.76
CA GLU A 322 -19.34 -8.94 -5.11
C GLU A 322 -20.88 -8.92 -5.07
N ASP A 323 -21.49 -9.71 -4.18
CA ASP A 323 -22.94 -9.75 -4.01
C ASP A 323 -23.47 -8.43 -3.41
N PHE A 324 -22.74 -7.82 -2.46
CA PHE A 324 -23.09 -6.54 -1.86
C PHE A 324 -23.17 -5.43 -2.92
N VAL A 325 -22.14 -5.28 -3.75
CA VAL A 325 -22.11 -4.25 -4.82
C VAL A 325 -23.26 -4.44 -5.81
N LYS A 326 -23.55 -5.68 -6.21
CA LYS A 326 -24.69 -5.97 -7.10
C LYS A 326 -26.03 -5.58 -6.48
N ILE A 327 -26.21 -5.81 -5.19
CA ILE A 327 -27.45 -5.44 -4.50
C ILE A 327 -27.58 -3.92 -4.39
N SER A 328 -26.49 -3.22 -4.04
CA SER A 328 -26.51 -1.75 -3.96
C SER A 328 -26.86 -1.10 -5.30
N GLU A 329 -26.36 -1.63 -6.41
CA GLU A 329 -26.69 -1.17 -7.78
C GLU A 329 -28.16 -1.36 -8.14
N ILE A 330 -28.84 -2.39 -7.60
CA ILE A 330 -30.26 -2.65 -7.87
C ILE A 330 -31.16 -1.75 -7.01
N SER A 331 -30.67 -1.29 -5.85
CA SER A 331 -31.45 -0.51 -4.89
C SER A 331 -31.38 1.01 -5.06
N GLY A 332 -30.48 1.52 -5.91
CA GLY A 332 -30.34 2.94 -6.27
C GLY A 332 -31.06 3.29 -7.56
#